data_AF-A0A4V1UP48-F1
#
_entry.id   AF-A0A4V1UP48-F1
#
_cell.length_a   1.000
_cell.length_b   1.000
_cell.length_c   1.000
_cell.angle_alpha   90.00
_cell.angle_beta   90.00
_cell.angle_gamma   90.00
#
_symmetry.space_group_name_H-M   'P 1'
#
loop_
_entity.id
_entity.type
_entity.pdbx_description
1 polymer ?
#
loop_
_entity_poly.entity_id
_entity_poly.type
_entity_poly.pdbx_seq_one_letter_code
_entity_poly.pdbx_strand_id
1 'polypeptide(L)'
;MGLPYEEIHREPVDIALNPATSKSPLPGVPTRATGNGNVIAVTEDGSLQPLPLPRKTLWGLTGGLAAILLLYCLKNISWRLPAIDFSAYYYAAVARKGGAPLYDLEAARRLATADGVDPYYPYIYAPPFGHLVQLLDLGSIRTTQIAWSFFIILCLAVTALLAVRLGKSLLREERFPTAAIALVVAGAAWALCKPIREDITNGQVNIVLGMLVCASLYFSEKRKRH
;
A
#
# COMPACT_ATOMS: atom_id res chain seq x y z
N MET A 1 31.49 58.58 -2.83
CA MET A 1 30.08 58.83 -3.20
C MET A 1 29.26 57.65 -2.69
N GLY A 2 28.71 57.76 -1.48
CA GLY A 2 27.82 56.76 -0.89
C GLY A 2 26.41 57.31 -0.85
N LEU A 3 25.44 56.58 -1.39
CA LEU A 3 24.03 56.94 -1.31
C LEU A 3 23.50 56.59 0.10
N PRO A 4 22.61 57.40 0.68
CA PRO A 4 22.00 57.09 1.97
C PRO A 4 20.95 55.99 1.81
N TYR A 5 20.97 55.01 2.70
CA TYR A 5 19.92 54.03 2.88
C TYR A 5 18.68 54.74 3.44
N GLU A 6 17.61 54.86 2.65
CA GLU A 6 16.30 55.23 3.16
C GLU A 6 15.70 54.04 3.91
N GLU A 7 15.57 54.18 5.24
CA GLU A 7 14.80 53.31 6.10
C GLU A 7 13.31 53.45 5.73
N ILE A 8 12.82 52.51 4.92
CA ILE A 8 11.38 52.37 4.66
C ILE A 8 10.74 51.78 5.93
N HIS A 9 10.29 52.66 6.83
CA HIS A 9 9.35 52.32 7.87
C HIS A 9 8.04 51.84 7.22
N ARG A 10 7.89 50.52 7.05
CA ARG A 10 6.59 49.91 6.79
C ARG A 10 5.84 49.87 8.10
N GLU A 11 4.85 50.74 8.25
CA GLU A 11 3.84 50.57 9.29
C GLU A 11 3.22 49.17 9.17
N PRO A 12 3.05 48.43 10.28
CA PRO A 12 2.30 47.20 10.26
C PRO A 12 0.86 47.53 9.88
N VAL A 13 0.49 47.18 8.65
CA VAL A 13 -0.91 47.23 8.22
C VAL A 13 -1.63 46.15 9.02
N ASP A 14 -2.25 46.56 10.13
CA ASP A 14 -3.25 45.77 10.83
C ASP A 14 -4.47 45.63 9.92
N ILE A 15 -4.42 44.62 9.05
CA ILE A 15 -5.60 44.15 8.33
C ILE A 15 -6.51 43.53 9.39
N ALA A 16 -7.40 44.34 9.94
CA ALA A 16 -8.52 43.89 10.75
C ALA A 16 -9.39 42.99 9.87
N LEU A 17 -9.10 41.69 9.91
CA LEU A 17 -9.92 40.65 9.30
C LEU A 17 -11.28 40.69 9.99
N ASN A 18 -12.27 41.17 9.25
CA ASN A 18 -13.66 41.25 9.64
C ASN A 18 -14.11 39.90 10.27
N PRO A 19 -14.43 39.84 11.58
CA PRO A 19 -14.63 38.58 12.31
C PRO A 19 -15.92 37.83 11.93
N ALA A 20 -16.66 38.30 10.92
CA ALA A 20 -18.07 37.96 10.76
C ALA A 20 -18.41 36.76 9.84
N THR A 21 -17.51 36.17 9.05
CA THR A 21 -17.96 35.17 8.04
C THR A 21 -17.06 33.97 7.75
N SER A 22 -15.93 33.79 8.43
CA SER A 22 -15.17 32.54 8.30
C SER A 22 -15.77 31.47 9.22
N LYS A 23 -16.79 30.75 8.74
CA LYS A 23 -17.23 29.49 9.39
C LYS A 23 -16.02 28.56 9.42
N SER A 24 -15.38 28.46 10.59
CA SER A 24 -14.28 27.53 10.80
C SER A 24 -14.74 26.13 10.40
N PRO A 25 -13.98 25.39 9.56
CA PRO A 25 -14.33 24.03 9.16
C PRO A 25 -14.33 23.04 10.34
N LEU A 26 -13.78 23.44 11.49
CA LEU A 26 -13.79 22.68 12.74
C LEU A 26 -14.41 23.55 13.86
N PRO A 27 -15.54 23.13 14.47
CA PRO A 27 -16.13 23.87 15.58
C PRO A 27 -15.13 23.99 16.74
N GLY A 28 -14.88 25.21 17.22
CA GLY A 28 -14.08 25.47 18.42
C GLY A 28 -12.56 25.57 18.23
N VAL A 29 -12.03 25.53 17.00
CA VAL A 29 -10.60 25.75 16.75
C VAL A 29 -10.37 27.17 16.20
N PRO A 30 -9.57 28.02 16.88
CA PRO A 30 -9.20 29.32 16.33
C PRO A 30 -8.40 29.13 15.04
N THR A 31 -8.78 29.86 14.00
CA THR A 31 -8.15 29.74 12.67
C THR A 31 -7.80 31.11 12.12
N ARG A 32 -6.72 31.18 11.35
CA ARG A 32 -6.28 32.39 10.65
C ARG A 32 -6.21 32.11 9.15
N ALA A 33 -6.79 33.00 8.35
CA ALA A 33 -6.57 33.00 6.92
C ALA A 33 -5.20 33.62 6.61
N THR A 34 -4.38 32.94 5.83
CA THR A 34 -3.13 33.47 5.30
C THR A 34 -3.39 34.32 4.06
N GLY A 35 -2.45 35.20 3.72
CA GLY A 35 -2.55 36.09 2.55
C GLY A 35 -2.65 35.38 1.18
N ASN A 36 -2.47 34.05 1.14
CA ASN A 36 -2.68 33.19 -0.03
C ASN A 36 -3.99 32.37 0.02
N GLY A 37 -4.89 32.65 0.97
CA GLY A 37 -6.22 32.03 1.05
C GLY A 37 -6.27 30.67 1.77
N ASN A 38 -5.16 30.17 2.33
CA ASN A 38 -5.17 28.99 3.18
C ASN A 38 -5.70 29.33 4.57
N VAL A 39 -6.35 28.36 5.22
CA VAL A 39 -6.78 28.47 6.62
C VAL A 39 -5.84 27.60 7.46
N ILE A 40 -5.21 28.19 8.47
CA ILE A 40 -4.31 27.51 9.42
C ILE A 40 -4.90 27.61 10.83
N ALA A 41 -4.70 26.56 11.63
CA ALA A 41 -5.08 26.57 13.03
C ALA A 41 -4.07 27.41 13.84
N VAL A 42 -4.57 28.18 14.80
CA VAL A 42 -3.75 28.92 15.76
C VAL A 42 -3.87 28.19 17.09
N THR A 43 -2.75 27.72 17.62
CA THR A 43 -2.66 27.07 18.93
C THR A 43 -2.63 28.12 20.05
N GLU A 44 -2.82 27.70 21.30
CA GLU A 44 -2.84 28.60 22.47
C GLU A 44 -1.51 29.36 22.68
N ASP A 45 -0.40 28.81 22.20
CA ASP A 45 0.93 29.46 22.21
C ASP A 45 1.17 30.42 21.03
N GLY A 46 0.16 30.61 20.16
CA GLY A 46 0.23 31.48 18.99
C GLY A 46 0.97 30.86 17.79
N SER A 47 1.40 29.59 17.88
CA SER A 47 2.02 28.92 16.74
C SER A 47 0.99 28.57 15.65
N LEU A 48 1.45 28.56 14.41
CA LEU A 48 0.63 28.31 13.22
C LEU A 48 0.78 26.85 12.82
N GLN A 49 -0.30 26.07 12.90
CA GLN A 49 -0.30 24.67 12.48
C GLN A 49 -1.23 24.43 11.28
N PRO A 50 -0.83 23.59 10.30
CA PRO A 50 -1.71 23.19 9.21
C PRO A 50 -2.98 22.53 9.76
N LEU A 51 -4.13 22.96 9.24
CA LEU A 51 -5.43 22.45 9.65
C LEU A 51 -5.50 20.93 9.36
N PRO A 52 -5.82 20.08 10.35
CA PRO A 52 -5.91 18.65 10.12
C PRO A 52 -7.03 18.37 9.11
N LEU A 53 -6.69 17.69 8.01
CA LEU A 53 -7.67 17.27 7.00
C LEU A 53 -8.84 16.53 7.68
N PRO A 54 -10.10 16.78 7.28
CA PRO A 54 -11.24 16.12 7.87
C PRO A 54 -11.10 14.61 7.73
N ARG A 55 -11.26 13.89 8.86
CA ARG A 55 -11.09 12.41 8.89
C ARG A 55 -11.88 11.73 7.77
N LYS A 56 -13.10 12.19 7.48
CA LYS A 56 -14.00 11.65 6.44
C LYS A 56 -13.39 11.76 5.03
N THR A 57 -12.82 12.90 4.67
CA THR A 57 -12.17 13.15 3.37
C THR A 57 -10.99 12.20 3.17
N LEU A 58 -10.22 11.98 4.22
CA LEU A 58 -9.05 11.10 4.20
C LEU A 58 -9.42 9.61 4.07
N TRP A 59 -10.57 9.18 4.62
CA TRP A 59 -11.07 7.81 4.43
C TRP A 59 -11.61 7.59 3.01
N GLY A 60 -12.36 8.57 2.48
CA GLY A 60 -12.87 8.54 1.11
C GLY A 60 -11.76 8.44 0.07
N LEU A 61 -10.68 9.23 0.21
CA LEU A 61 -9.53 9.18 -0.70
C LEU A 61 -8.80 7.83 -0.63
N THR A 62 -8.61 7.27 0.56
CA THR A 62 -7.88 6.00 0.72
C THR A 62 -8.70 4.80 0.26
N GLY A 63 -10.01 4.80 0.52
CA GLY A 63 -10.92 3.78 0.00
C GLY A 63 -11.07 3.88 -1.52
N GLY A 64 -11.17 5.10 -2.06
CA GLY A 64 -11.22 5.36 -3.49
C GLY A 64 -9.95 4.90 -4.22
N LEU A 65 -8.77 5.22 -3.70
CA LEU A 65 -7.50 4.76 -4.28
C LEU A 65 -7.37 3.24 -4.24
N ALA A 66 -7.71 2.61 -3.12
CA ALA A 66 -7.70 1.15 -3.01
C ALA A 66 -8.68 0.49 -3.99
N ALA A 67 -9.89 1.05 -4.15
CA ALA A 67 -10.87 0.58 -5.11
C ALA A 67 -10.41 0.75 -6.57
N ILE A 68 -9.77 1.87 -6.91
CA ILE A 68 -9.21 2.11 -8.25
C ILE A 68 -8.10 1.11 -8.54
N LEU A 69 -7.19 0.90 -7.59
CA LEU A 69 -6.11 -0.10 -7.74
C LEU A 69 -6.68 -1.51 -7.87
N LEU A 70 -7.71 -1.85 -7.09
CA LEU A 70 -8.40 -3.13 -7.18
C LEU A 70 -9.01 -3.35 -8.57
N LEU A 71 -9.76 -2.36 -9.09
CA LEU A 71 -10.37 -2.41 -10.41
C LEU A 71 -9.32 -2.46 -11.52
N TYR A 72 -8.24 -1.70 -11.39
CA TYR A 72 -7.11 -1.75 -12.31
C TYR A 72 -6.46 -3.13 -12.33
N CYS A 73 -6.22 -3.74 -11.16
CA CYS A 73 -5.67 -5.08 -11.07
C CYS A 73 -6.60 -6.10 -11.73
N LEU A 74 -7.89 -6.10 -11.38
CA LEU A 74 -8.91 -7.00 -11.95
C LEU A 74 -9.00 -6.89 -13.48
N LYS A 75 -8.96 -5.67 -14.03
CA LYS A 75 -8.98 -5.44 -15.49
C LYS A 75 -7.72 -5.98 -16.18
N ASN A 76 -6.59 -5.95 -15.48
CA ASN A 76 -5.29 -6.30 -16.04
C ASN A 76 -4.81 -7.71 -15.72
N ILE A 77 -5.59 -8.52 -14.98
CA ILE A 77 -5.29 -9.95 -14.78
C ILE A 77 -5.16 -10.60 -16.16
N SER A 78 -3.94 -11.02 -16.48
CA SER A 78 -3.70 -11.86 -17.63
C SER A 78 -4.16 -13.27 -17.28
N TRP A 79 -5.16 -13.78 -18.00
CA TRP A 79 -5.62 -15.17 -17.87
C TRP A 79 -4.69 -16.16 -18.59
N ARG A 80 -3.42 -15.78 -18.83
CA ARG A 80 -2.41 -16.70 -19.36
C ARG A 80 -2.06 -17.69 -18.25
N LEU A 81 -2.63 -18.88 -18.39
CA LEU A 81 -2.45 -20.01 -17.49
C LEU A 81 -1.44 -20.99 -18.13
N PRO A 82 -0.60 -21.67 -17.33
CA PRO A 82 -0.36 -21.41 -15.93
C PRO A 82 0.69 -20.30 -15.72
N ALA A 83 0.54 -19.55 -14.64
CA ALA A 83 1.52 -18.57 -14.20
C ALA A 83 2.81 -19.28 -13.76
N ILE A 84 3.97 -18.73 -14.15
CA ILE A 84 5.27 -19.39 -13.97
C ILE A 84 5.52 -19.74 -12.50
N ASP A 85 5.51 -18.75 -11.59
CA ASP A 85 5.83 -19.01 -10.19
C ASP A 85 4.72 -19.83 -9.51
N PHE A 86 3.45 -19.56 -9.84
CA PHE A 86 2.32 -20.31 -9.28
C PHE A 86 2.37 -21.80 -9.62
N SER A 87 2.73 -22.14 -10.87
CA SER A 87 2.82 -23.54 -11.31
C SER A 87 3.79 -24.34 -10.44
N ALA A 88 4.90 -23.72 -10.05
CA ALA A 88 5.90 -24.34 -9.19
C ALA A 88 5.31 -24.75 -7.83
N TYR A 89 4.54 -23.86 -7.18
CA TYR A 89 3.87 -24.15 -5.90
C TYR A 89 2.71 -25.12 -6.05
N TYR A 90 1.92 -25.01 -7.13
CA TYR A 90 0.79 -25.91 -7.38
C TYR A 90 1.26 -27.36 -7.53
N TYR A 91 2.25 -27.62 -8.39
CA TYR A 91 2.73 -28.98 -8.60
C TYR A 91 3.47 -29.55 -7.39
N ALA A 92 4.14 -28.70 -6.60
CA ALA A 92 4.69 -29.11 -5.30
C ALA A 92 3.60 -29.52 -4.31
N ALA A 93 2.49 -28.77 -4.27
CA ALA A 93 1.33 -29.08 -3.44
C ALA A 93 0.66 -30.40 -3.87
N VAL A 94 0.46 -30.61 -5.18
CA VAL A 94 -0.13 -31.85 -5.74
C VAL A 94 0.78 -33.05 -5.49
N ALA A 95 2.09 -32.92 -5.74
CA ALA A 95 3.07 -33.99 -5.45
C ALA A 95 3.03 -34.39 -3.97
N ARG A 96 2.98 -33.39 -3.08
CA ARG A 96 2.90 -33.62 -1.63
C ARG A 96 1.62 -34.34 -1.21
N LYS A 97 0.49 -34.02 -1.84
CA LYS A 97 -0.79 -34.73 -1.62
C LYS A 97 -0.71 -36.21 -2.04
N GLY A 98 0.08 -36.50 -3.06
CA GLY A 98 0.43 -37.87 -3.48
C GLY A 98 1.45 -38.58 -2.58
N GLY A 99 1.87 -37.96 -1.48
CA GLY A 99 2.81 -38.54 -0.51
C GLY A 99 4.28 -38.14 -0.70
N ALA A 100 4.62 -37.42 -1.78
CA ALA A 100 5.99 -36.97 -2.01
C ALA A 100 6.43 -35.93 -0.95
N PRO A 101 7.74 -35.72 -0.73
CA PRO A 101 8.23 -34.55 -0.02
C PRO A 101 7.85 -33.24 -0.75
N LEU A 102 7.66 -32.14 -0.01
CA LEU A 102 7.27 -30.85 -0.62
C LEU A 102 8.33 -30.33 -1.60
N TYR A 103 9.61 -30.66 -1.36
CA TYR A 103 10.77 -30.29 -2.16
C TYR A 103 11.17 -31.34 -3.20
N ASP A 104 10.32 -32.34 -3.46
CA ASP A 104 10.57 -33.31 -4.52
C ASP A 104 10.35 -32.67 -5.90
N LEU A 105 11.40 -32.02 -6.40
CA LEU A 105 11.40 -31.32 -7.68
C LEU A 105 11.11 -32.25 -8.85
N GLU A 106 11.54 -33.51 -8.78
CA GLU A 106 11.30 -34.49 -9.84
C GLU A 106 9.84 -34.95 -9.87
N ALA A 107 9.24 -35.19 -8.70
CA ALA A 107 7.81 -35.47 -8.62
C ALA A 107 6.98 -34.29 -9.15
N ALA A 108 7.30 -33.07 -8.73
CA ALA A 108 6.58 -31.88 -9.18
C ALA A 108 6.77 -31.62 -10.70
N ARG A 109 7.99 -31.77 -11.22
CA ARG A 109 8.26 -31.63 -12.66
C ARG A 109 7.52 -32.67 -13.48
N ARG A 110 7.50 -33.94 -13.04
CA ARG A 110 6.76 -35.01 -13.76
C ARG A 110 5.27 -34.69 -13.88
N LEU A 111 4.66 -34.19 -12.80
CA LEU A 111 3.26 -33.76 -12.82
C LEU A 111 3.05 -32.55 -13.73
N ALA A 112 3.94 -31.57 -13.67
CA ALA A 112 3.88 -30.37 -14.52
C ALA A 112 3.95 -30.73 -16.01
N THR A 113 4.93 -31.56 -16.39
CA THR A 113 5.09 -32.01 -17.78
C THR A 113 3.90 -32.86 -18.25
N ALA A 114 3.33 -33.70 -17.38
CA ALA A 114 2.13 -34.49 -17.71
C ALA A 114 0.92 -33.58 -18.05
N ASP A 115 0.83 -32.42 -17.43
CA ASP A 115 -0.18 -31.39 -17.69
C ASP A 115 0.19 -30.41 -18.83
N GLY A 116 1.31 -30.64 -19.52
CA GLY A 116 1.77 -29.79 -20.63
C GLY A 116 2.46 -28.48 -20.22
N VAL A 117 2.94 -28.39 -18.97
CA VAL A 117 3.66 -27.22 -18.45
C VAL A 117 5.16 -27.42 -18.63
N ASP A 118 5.72 -26.81 -19.68
CA ASP A 118 7.15 -26.84 -20.00
C ASP A 118 7.58 -25.47 -20.57
N PRO A 119 8.66 -24.83 -20.08
CA PRO A 119 9.56 -25.26 -19.01
C PRO A 119 8.96 -25.14 -17.59
N TYR A 120 9.19 -26.18 -16.76
CA TYR A 120 8.91 -26.15 -15.31
C TYR A 120 10.09 -25.59 -14.52
N TYR A 121 9.86 -24.49 -13.82
CA TYR A 121 10.85 -23.86 -12.95
C TYR A 121 10.65 -24.27 -11.49
N PRO A 122 11.73 -24.58 -10.75
CA PRO A 122 11.63 -24.83 -9.32
C PRO A 122 11.23 -23.54 -8.58
N TYR A 123 10.39 -23.67 -7.55
CA TYR A 123 10.04 -22.51 -6.72
C TYR A 123 11.23 -22.07 -5.85
N ILE A 124 11.43 -20.76 -5.75
CA ILE A 124 12.60 -20.14 -5.08
C ILE A 124 12.32 -19.85 -3.59
N TYR A 125 11.05 -19.75 -3.18
CA TYR A 125 10.68 -19.32 -1.83
C TYR A 125 10.27 -20.47 -0.91
N ALA A 126 10.24 -20.17 0.40
CA ALA A 126 10.19 -21.11 1.52
C ALA A 126 8.92 -22.01 1.60
N PRO A 127 8.95 -23.11 2.41
CA PRO A 127 7.90 -24.14 2.48
C PRO A 127 6.48 -23.65 2.81
N PRO A 128 6.26 -22.58 3.62
CA PRO A 128 4.92 -22.15 4.01
C PRO A 128 3.99 -21.84 2.84
N PHE A 129 4.53 -21.39 1.71
CA PHE A 129 3.70 -21.06 0.54
C PHE A 129 3.19 -22.31 -0.18
N GLY A 130 3.95 -23.41 -0.17
CA GLY A 130 3.45 -24.70 -0.65
C GLY A 130 2.29 -25.21 0.20
N HIS A 131 2.32 -24.99 1.52
CA HIS A 131 1.19 -25.32 2.40
C HIS A 131 -0.02 -24.40 2.18
N LEU A 132 0.20 -23.10 1.92
CA LEU A 132 -0.88 -22.19 1.55
C LEU A 132 -1.57 -22.61 0.26
N VAL A 133 -0.81 -23.04 -0.75
CA VAL A 133 -1.38 -23.52 -2.02
C VAL A 133 -2.10 -24.86 -1.86
N GLN A 134 -1.65 -25.74 -0.96
CA GLN A 134 -2.41 -26.96 -0.61
C GLN A 134 -3.80 -26.66 -0.08
N LEU A 135 -3.96 -25.62 0.74
CA LEU A 135 -5.28 -25.21 1.26
C LEU A 135 -6.20 -24.69 0.14
N LEU A 136 -5.63 -24.24 -0.97
CA LEU A 136 -6.35 -23.73 -2.13
C LEU A 136 -6.59 -24.81 -3.20
N ASP A 137 -6.21 -26.07 -2.97
CA ASP A 137 -6.34 -27.15 -3.95
C ASP A 137 -7.82 -27.42 -4.31
N LEU A 138 -8.29 -26.74 -5.36
CA LEU A 138 -9.64 -26.83 -5.90
C LEU A 138 -9.72 -27.80 -7.09
N GLY A 139 -8.80 -28.78 -7.14
CA GLY A 139 -8.76 -29.81 -8.17
C GLY A 139 -7.91 -29.39 -9.37
N SER A 140 -8.39 -28.45 -10.20
CA SER A 140 -7.66 -28.06 -11.41
C SER A 140 -6.66 -26.92 -11.16
N ILE A 141 -5.53 -26.93 -11.88
CA ILE A 141 -4.53 -25.85 -11.87
C ILE A 141 -5.17 -24.49 -12.19
N ARG A 142 -6.11 -24.49 -13.14
CA ARG A 142 -6.84 -23.29 -13.56
C ARG A 142 -7.67 -22.71 -12.42
N THR A 143 -8.49 -23.53 -11.76
CA THR A 143 -9.33 -23.08 -10.64
C THR A 143 -8.47 -22.56 -9.49
N THR A 144 -7.40 -23.29 -9.18
CA THR A 144 -6.48 -22.92 -8.09
C THR A 144 -5.74 -21.62 -8.41
N GLN A 145 -5.33 -21.39 -9.66
CA GLN A 145 -4.70 -20.14 -10.07
C GLN A 145 -5.65 -18.94 -9.99
N ILE A 146 -6.93 -19.13 -10.34
CA ILE A 146 -7.94 -18.07 -10.19
C ILE A 146 -8.07 -17.70 -8.71
N ALA A 147 -8.21 -18.69 -7.83
CA ALA A 147 -8.26 -18.47 -6.38
C ALA A 147 -6.99 -17.78 -5.85
N TRP A 148 -5.82 -18.22 -6.31
CA TRP A 148 -4.53 -17.60 -5.99
C TRP A 148 -4.49 -16.13 -6.44
N SER A 149 -4.97 -15.83 -7.64
CA SER A 149 -4.98 -14.47 -8.17
C SER A 149 -5.86 -13.54 -7.32
N PHE A 150 -7.04 -14.01 -6.90
CA PHE A 150 -7.89 -13.27 -5.96
C PHE A 150 -7.23 -13.08 -4.60
N PHE A 151 -6.54 -14.11 -4.08
CA PHE A 151 -5.79 -14.02 -2.84
C PHE A 151 -4.66 -12.98 -2.90
N ILE A 152 -3.90 -12.95 -4.01
CA ILE A 152 -2.85 -11.96 -4.26
C ILE A 152 -3.42 -10.54 -4.31
N ILE A 153 -4.54 -10.36 -5.00
CA ILE A 153 -5.24 -9.06 -5.07
C ILE A 153 -5.72 -8.61 -3.69
N LEU A 154 -6.26 -9.53 -2.89
CA LEU A 154 -6.64 -9.24 -1.50
C LEU A 154 -5.41 -8.83 -0.68
N CYS A 155 -4.28 -9.52 -0.83
CA CYS A 155 -3.03 -9.14 -0.17
C CYS A 155 -2.56 -7.73 -0.56
N LEU A 156 -2.67 -7.33 -1.83
CA LEU A 156 -2.37 -5.97 -2.28
C LEU A 156 -3.29 -4.94 -1.63
N ALA A 157 -4.60 -5.20 -1.61
CA ALA A 157 -5.57 -4.30 -1.01
C ALA A 157 -5.31 -4.12 0.51
N VAL A 158 -5.01 -5.21 1.21
CA VAL A 158 -4.64 -5.18 2.64
C VAL A 158 -3.33 -4.41 2.83
N THR A 159 -2.32 -4.65 1.99
CA THR A 159 -1.03 -3.93 2.04
C THR A 159 -1.23 -2.43 1.88
N ALA A 160 -2.00 -2.00 0.88
CA ALA A 160 -2.32 -0.60 0.66
C ALA A 160 -3.04 0.03 1.86
N LEU A 161 -4.02 -0.67 2.43
CA LEU A 161 -4.74 -0.22 3.62
C LEU A 161 -3.80 -0.05 4.83
N LEU A 162 -2.93 -1.03 5.07
CA LEU A 162 -1.97 -1.01 6.17
C LEU A 162 -0.94 0.10 5.99
N ALA A 163 -0.39 0.27 4.79
CA ALA A 163 0.55 1.33 4.45
C ALA A 163 -0.06 2.72 4.67
N VAL A 164 -1.32 2.92 4.26
CA VAL A 164 -2.07 4.15 4.53
C VAL A 164 -2.22 4.38 6.04
N ARG A 165 -2.61 3.35 6.81
CA ARG A 165 -2.80 3.50 8.26
C ARG A 165 -1.49 3.79 8.98
N LEU A 166 -0.41 3.13 8.57
CA LEU A 166 0.94 3.36 9.09
C LEU A 166 1.40 4.78 8.75
N GLY A 167 1.25 5.22 7.50
CA GLY A 167 1.55 6.59 7.08
C GLY A 167 0.77 7.64 7.89
N LYS A 168 -0.52 7.40 8.17
CA LYS A 168 -1.33 8.30 9.02
C LYS A 168 -0.79 8.37 10.46
N SER A 169 -0.39 7.23 11.03
CA SER A 169 0.09 7.20 12.42
C SER A 169 1.46 7.85 12.56
N LEU A 170 2.31 7.74 11.53
CA LEU A 170 3.61 8.41 11.44
C LEU A 170 3.48 9.92 11.20
N LEU A 171 2.56 10.35 10.33
CA LEU A 171 2.30 11.78 10.07
C LEU A 171 1.74 12.50 11.30
N ARG A 172 0.91 11.84 12.11
CA ARG A 172 0.34 12.43 13.32
C ARG A 172 1.35 12.70 14.43
N GLU A 173 2.44 11.96 14.47
CA GLU A 173 3.42 12.12 15.55
C GLU A 173 4.50 13.15 15.21
N GLU A 174 4.44 13.81 14.04
CA GLU A 174 5.48 14.73 13.51
C GLU A 174 6.91 14.15 13.48
N ARG A 175 7.11 12.91 13.92
CA ARG A 175 8.42 12.30 14.10
C ARG A 175 9.15 12.09 12.78
N PHE A 176 8.43 11.80 11.69
CA PHE A 176 9.04 11.50 10.37
C PHE A 176 8.12 11.82 9.16
N PRO A 177 7.74 13.08 8.91
CA PRO A 177 6.89 13.45 7.78
C PRO A 177 7.50 13.05 6.42
N THR A 178 8.81 13.18 6.27
CA THR A 178 9.55 12.80 5.07
C THR A 178 9.60 11.28 4.86
N ALA A 179 9.73 10.48 5.92
CA ALA A 179 9.78 9.02 5.79
C ALA A 179 8.40 8.44 5.45
N ALA A 180 7.32 8.99 6.01
CA ALA A 180 5.95 8.57 5.68
C ALA A 180 5.58 8.91 4.23
N ILE A 181 5.94 10.11 3.77
CA ILE A 181 5.79 10.51 2.37
C ILE A 181 6.66 9.63 1.47
N ALA A 182 7.92 9.36 1.85
CA ALA A 182 8.80 8.46 1.12
C ALA A 182 8.23 7.03 1.05
N LEU A 183 7.59 6.52 2.10
CA LEU A 183 6.97 5.19 2.10
C LEU A 183 5.74 5.12 1.18
N VAL A 184 4.91 6.17 1.18
CA VAL A 184 3.74 6.29 0.28
C VAL A 184 4.20 6.47 -1.16
N VAL A 185 5.20 7.31 -1.41
CA VAL A 185 5.78 7.53 -2.74
C VAL A 185 6.53 6.30 -3.22
N ALA A 186 7.27 5.59 -2.37
CA ALA A 186 7.93 4.34 -2.72
C ALA A 186 6.92 3.21 -2.96
N GLY A 187 5.83 3.15 -2.19
CA GLY A 187 4.73 2.22 -2.46
C GLY A 187 3.99 2.54 -3.76
N ALA A 188 3.76 3.81 -4.05
CA ALA A 188 3.18 4.28 -5.31
C ALA A 188 4.14 4.05 -6.48
N ALA A 189 5.43 4.33 -6.31
CA ALA A 189 6.46 4.07 -7.31
C ALA A 189 6.65 2.57 -7.54
N TRP A 190 6.62 1.73 -6.50
CA TRP A 190 6.65 0.28 -6.67
C TRP A 190 5.42 -0.21 -7.44
N ALA A 191 4.24 0.35 -7.15
CA ALA A 191 3.00 0.04 -7.86
C ALA A 191 2.98 0.54 -9.33
N LEU A 192 3.74 1.60 -9.65
CA LEU A 192 3.78 2.23 -10.97
C LEU A 192 4.98 1.78 -11.83
N CYS A 193 6.12 1.46 -11.22
CA CYS A 193 7.40 1.19 -11.88
C CYS A 193 7.65 -0.29 -12.15
N LYS A 194 7.05 -1.21 -11.37
CA LYS A 194 7.01 -2.63 -11.72
C LYS A 194 5.58 -2.95 -12.15
N PRO A 195 5.34 -3.67 -13.26
CA PRO A 195 3.97 -3.94 -13.65
C PRO A 195 3.38 -4.87 -12.60
N ILE A 196 2.55 -4.34 -11.69
CA ILE A 196 1.71 -5.15 -10.78
C ILE A 196 1.00 -6.26 -11.59
N ARG A 197 0.65 -5.93 -12.84
CA ARG A 197 0.18 -6.86 -13.84
C ARG A 197 1.09 -8.09 -14.02
N GLU A 198 2.39 -7.91 -14.19
CA GLU A 198 3.35 -9.01 -14.35
C GLU A 198 3.49 -9.81 -13.06
N ASP A 199 3.54 -9.15 -11.89
CA ASP A 199 3.66 -9.87 -10.63
C ASP A 199 2.40 -10.72 -10.33
N ILE A 200 1.21 -10.19 -10.64
CA ILE A 200 -0.05 -10.95 -10.56
C ILE A 200 -0.08 -12.05 -11.63
N THR A 201 0.32 -11.75 -12.86
CA THR A 201 0.33 -12.71 -13.98
C THR A 201 1.29 -13.86 -13.74
N ASN A 202 2.41 -13.60 -13.08
CA ASN A 202 3.39 -14.63 -12.71
C ASN A 202 3.01 -15.35 -11.40
N GLY A 203 2.00 -14.86 -10.68
CA GLY A 203 1.55 -15.45 -9.42
C GLY A 203 2.57 -15.26 -8.29
N GLN A 204 3.30 -14.15 -8.28
CA GLN A 204 4.44 -13.94 -7.40
C GLN A 204 4.04 -13.94 -5.92
N VAL A 205 4.68 -14.83 -5.16
CA VAL A 205 4.59 -14.91 -3.70
C VAL A 205 5.09 -13.65 -2.99
N ASN A 206 5.93 -12.84 -3.63
CA ASN A 206 6.47 -11.61 -3.08
C ASN A 206 5.39 -10.62 -2.62
N ILE A 207 4.23 -10.63 -3.28
CA ILE A 207 3.10 -9.80 -2.87
C ILE A 207 2.58 -10.22 -1.47
N VAL A 208 2.52 -11.53 -1.21
CA VAL A 208 2.14 -12.07 0.10
C VAL A 208 3.18 -11.69 1.15
N LEU A 209 4.47 -11.81 0.83
CA LEU A 209 5.56 -11.38 1.72
C LEU A 209 5.48 -9.89 2.04
N GLY A 210 5.26 -9.05 1.03
CA GLY A 210 5.07 -7.60 1.21
C GLY A 210 3.91 -7.28 2.16
N MET A 211 2.78 -7.98 2.00
CA MET A 211 1.65 -7.86 2.92
C MET A 211 2.02 -8.22 4.35
N LEU A 212 2.70 -9.35 4.57
CA LEU A 212 3.12 -9.80 5.90
C LEU A 212 4.11 -8.83 6.56
N VAL A 213 5.05 -8.27 5.79
CA VAL A 213 5.97 -7.24 6.29
C VAL A 213 5.21 -5.97 6.69
N CYS A 214 4.30 -5.47 5.85
CA CYS A 214 3.47 -4.32 6.18
C CYS A 214 2.59 -4.58 7.41
N ALA A 215 2.03 -5.78 7.55
CA ALA A 215 1.25 -6.18 8.73
C ALA A 215 2.12 -6.18 9.99
N SER A 216 3.31 -6.78 9.92
CA SER A 216 4.27 -6.81 11.02
C SER A 216 4.65 -5.40 11.49
N LEU A 217 4.98 -4.51 10.54
CA LEU A 217 5.30 -3.10 10.83
C LEU A 217 4.11 -2.38 11.48
N TYR A 218 2.91 -2.54 10.92
CA TYR A 218 1.69 -1.93 11.47
C TYR A 218 1.39 -2.39 12.90
N PHE A 219 1.47 -3.70 13.17
CA PHE A 219 1.20 -4.24 14.49
C PHE A 219 2.29 -3.90 15.51
N SER A 220 3.56 -3.85 15.08
CA SER A 220 4.69 -3.42 15.91
C SER A 220 4.51 -1.96 16.36
N GLU A 221 4.16 -1.08 15.42
CA GLU A 221 3.87 0.33 15.72
C GLU A 221 2.65 0.48 16.63
N LYS A 222 1.59 -0.28 16.40
CA LYS A 222 0.41 -0.27 17.27
C LYS A 222 0.75 -0.72 18.70
N ARG A 223 1.63 -1.72 18.87
CA ARG A 223 2.04 -2.23 20.18
C ARG A 223 2.81 -1.16 20.97
N LYS A 224 3.70 -0.39 20.35
CA LYS A 224 4.48 0.66 21.03
C LYS A 224 3.62 1.77 21.64
N ARG A 225 2.35 1.89 21.24
CA ARG A 225 1.41 2.93 21.69
C ARG A 225 0.51 2.46 22.83
N HIS A 226 0.56 1.18 23.21
CA HIS A 226 -0.20 0.57 24.30
C HIS A 226 0.76 0.11 25.40
#